data_AF-A0A7S4D0W2-F1
#
_entry.id   AF-A0A7S4D0W2-F1
#
_cell.length_a   1.000
_cell.length_b   1.000
_cell.length_c   1.000
_cell.angle_alpha   90.00
_cell.angle_beta   90.00
_cell.angle_gamma   90.00
#
_symmetry.space_group_name_H-M   'P 1'
#
loop_
_entity.id
_entity.type
_entity.pdbx_description
1 polymer ?
#
loop_
_entity_poly.entity_id
_entity_poly.type
_entity_poly.pdbx_seq_one_letter_code
_entity_poly.pdbx_strand_id
1 'polypeptide(L)'
;ARAFGAGLRAACPWLRDQDRIGIYGKNELNWVVAQHGVYHQNLTLVPIYDTFGEEAVRYIIEHAELSVVVVSKQNLPTLVKTVQGMEATVKTIVLFEDPDSTCPSVAPGRLSSVPALVAE
;
A
#
# COMPACT_ATOMS: atom_id res chain seq x y z
N ALA A 1 -11.65 -9.38 3.21
CA ALA A 1 -11.17 -8.31 4.13
C ALA A 1 -10.36 -8.86 5.31
N ARG A 2 -10.90 -9.77 6.14
CA ARG A 2 -10.16 -10.34 7.30
C ARG A 2 -8.84 -11.02 6.89
N ALA A 3 -8.86 -11.86 5.84
CA ALA A 3 -7.66 -12.50 5.31
C ALA A 3 -6.60 -11.49 4.85
N PHE A 4 -7.01 -10.46 4.10
CA PHE A 4 -6.12 -9.37 3.70
C PHE A 4 -5.46 -8.69 4.91
N GLY A 5 -6.24 -8.31 5.93
CA GLY A 5 -5.71 -7.70 7.14
C GLY A 5 -4.72 -8.61 7.88
N ALA A 6 -5.04 -9.90 8.01
CA ALA A 6 -4.14 -10.88 8.62
C ALA A 6 -2.83 -11.02 7.83
N GLY A 7 -2.92 -11.08 6.50
CA GLY A 7 -1.76 -11.11 5.62
C GLY A 7 -0.90 -9.85 5.72
N LEU A 8 -1.52 -8.67 5.82
CA LEU A 8 -0.82 -7.40 6.02
C LEU A 8 -0.01 -7.40 7.33
N ARG A 9 -0.59 -7.87 8.44
CA ARG A 9 0.13 -8.01 9.72
C ARG A 9 1.25 -9.04 9.65
N ALA A 10 1.03 -10.16 8.97
CA ALA A 10 2.05 -11.19 8.81
C ALA A 10 3.25 -10.70 7.98
N ALA A 11 2.99 -9.94 6.91
CA ALA A 11 4.03 -9.36 6.06
C ALA A 11 4.76 -8.19 6.73
N CYS A 12 4.07 -7.45 7.61
CA CYS A 12 4.60 -6.30 8.33
C CYS A 12 4.48 -6.47 9.86
N PRO A 13 5.23 -7.40 10.47
CA PRO A 13 5.13 -7.71 11.91
C PRO A 13 5.54 -6.55 12.83
N TRP A 14 6.18 -5.51 12.28
CA TRP A 14 6.55 -4.28 12.99
C TRP A 14 5.41 -3.26 13.06
N LEU A 15 4.30 -3.46 12.34
CA LEU A 15 3.14 -2.58 12.45
C LEU A 15 2.56 -2.64 13.87
N ARG A 16 2.24 -1.48 14.41
CA ARG A 16 1.56 -1.29 15.68
C ARG A 16 0.13 -0.83 15.46
N ASP A 17 -0.66 -0.94 16.50
CA ASP A 17 -2.01 -0.41 16.50
C ASP A 17 -2.00 1.09 16.21
N GLN A 18 -2.97 1.53 15.43
CA GLN A 18 -3.16 2.90 14.93
C GLN A 18 -2.12 3.38 13.91
N ASP A 19 -1.13 2.55 13.53
CA ASP A 19 -0.21 2.89 12.44
C ASP A 19 -0.98 3.21 11.16
N ARG A 20 -0.45 4.17 10.39
CA ARG A 20 -1.08 4.70 9.18
C ARG A 20 -0.68 3.88 7.94
N ILE A 21 -1.69 3.44 7.19
CA ILE A 21 -1.55 2.66 5.96
C ILE A 21 -2.09 3.48 4.79
N GLY A 22 -1.24 3.75 3.80
CA GLY A 22 -1.67 4.37 2.55
C GLY A 22 -2.42 3.37 1.69
N ILE A 23 -3.54 3.78 1.08
CA ILE A 23 -4.17 3.03 -0.01
C ILE A 23 -4.26 3.94 -1.23
N TYR A 24 -3.50 3.59 -2.27
CA TYR A 24 -3.36 4.36 -3.50
C TYR A 24 -4.02 3.67 -4.69
N GLY A 25 -5.15 4.22 -5.13
CA GLY A 25 -5.89 3.68 -6.26
C GLY A 25 -7.18 4.42 -6.55
N LYS A 26 -7.85 4.00 -7.63
CA LYS A 26 -9.23 4.38 -7.90
C LYS A 26 -10.18 3.66 -6.94
N ASN A 27 -11.44 4.12 -6.91
CA ASN A 27 -12.50 3.42 -6.20
C ASN A 27 -12.80 2.07 -6.90
N GLU A 28 -12.23 0.99 -6.38
CA GLU A 28 -12.43 -0.36 -6.88
C GLU A 28 -12.57 -1.38 -5.75
N LEU A 29 -12.95 -2.62 -6.09
CA LEU A 29 -13.19 -3.67 -5.10
C LEU A 29 -11.99 -3.91 -4.19
N ASN A 30 -10.78 -3.99 -4.77
CA ASN A 30 -9.56 -4.22 -4.01
C ASN A 30 -9.27 -3.08 -3.02
N TRP A 31 -9.58 -1.84 -3.39
CA TRP A 31 -9.46 -0.69 -2.50
C TRP A 31 -10.37 -0.84 -1.27
N VAL A 32 -11.64 -1.20 -1.49
CA VAL A 32 -12.61 -1.43 -0.40
C VAL A 32 -12.21 -2.63 0.48
N VAL A 33 -11.75 -3.72 -0.14
CA VAL A 33 -11.26 -4.91 0.59
C VAL A 33 -10.07 -4.55 1.48
N ALA A 34 -9.12 -3.79 0.96
CA ALA A 34 -7.94 -3.32 1.69
C ALA A 34 -8.34 -2.38 2.84
N GLN A 35 -9.24 -1.42 2.60
CA GLN A 35 -9.79 -0.54 3.63
C GLN A 35 -10.38 -1.34 4.80
N HIS A 36 -11.27 -2.29 4.52
CA HIS A 36 -11.86 -3.12 5.56
C HIS A 36 -10.81 -3.98 6.27
N GLY A 37 -9.78 -4.44 5.56
CA GLY A 37 -8.66 -5.18 6.16
C GLY A 37 -7.83 -4.35 7.11
N VAL A 38 -7.52 -3.10 6.76
CA VAL A 38 -6.84 -2.11 7.64
C VAL A 38 -7.65 -1.91 8.92
N TYR A 39 -8.95 -1.66 8.82
CA TYR A 39 -9.83 -1.48 9.98
C TYR A 39 -9.90 -2.71 10.87
N HIS A 40 -9.90 -3.91 10.28
CA HIS A 40 -9.92 -5.17 11.03
C HIS A 40 -8.65 -5.43 11.85
N GLN A 41 -7.57 -4.68 11.59
CA GLN A 41 -6.28 -4.81 12.26
C GLN A 41 -5.98 -3.63 13.21
N ASN A 42 -6.98 -2.82 13.53
CA ASN A 42 -6.84 -1.62 14.36
C ASN A 42 -5.81 -0.61 13.78
N LEU A 43 -5.74 -0.50 12.46
CA LEU A 43 -4.85 0.41 11.74
C LEU A 43 -5.62 1.62 11.18
N THR A 44 -4.90 2.71 10.89
CA THR A 44 -5.49 3.95 10.36
C THR A 44 -5.32 4.01 8.84
N LEU A 45 -6.42 4.19 8.11
CA LEU A 45 -6.38 4.36 6.65
C LEU A 45 -6.02 5.80 6.27
N VAL A 46 -5.10 5.95 5.31
CA VAL A 46 -4.83 7.20 4.60
C VAL A 46 -5.14 7.00 3.10
N PRO A 47 -6.22 7.58 2.57
CA PRO A 47 -6.60 7.42 1.17
C PRO A 47 -5.73 8.29 0.27
N ILE A 48 -5.28 7.72 -0.85
CA ILE A 48 -4.59 8.42 -1.94
C ILE A 48 -5.34 8.08 -3.22
N TYR A 49 -5.96 9.08 -3.85
CA TYR A 49 -6.72 8.87 -5.08
C TYR A 49 -5.83 8.99 -6.31
N ASP A 50 -6.15 8.24 -7.37
CA ASP A 50 -5.46 8.22 -8.67
C ASP A 50 -5.47 9.57 -9.41
N THR A 51 -6.38 10.47 -9.03
CA THR A 51 -6.46 11.84 -9.56
C THR A 51 -5.41 12.78 -8.97
N PHE A 52 -4.70 12.38 -7.92
CA PHE A 52 -3.64 13.21 -7.33
C PHE A 52 -2.35 13.13 -8.14
N GLY A 53 -1.76 14.30 -8.40
CA GLY A 53 -0.44 14.42 -9.02
C GLY A 53 0.68 13.98 -8.08
N GLU A 54 1.86 13.73 -8.66
CA GLU A 54 3.06 13.23 -7.98
C GLU A 54 3.42 14.02 -6.71
N GLU A 55 3.38 15.35 -6.77
CA GLU A 55 3.68 16.23 -5.62
C GLU A 55 2.68 16.06 -4.46
N ALA A 56 1.40 15.86 -4.78
CA ALA A 56 0.37 15.64 -3.76
C ALA A 56 0.53 14.25 -3.11
N VAL A 57 0.82 13.23 -3.92
CA VAL A 57 1.12 11.87 -3.43
C VAL A 57 2.34 11.92 -2.51
N ARG A 58 3.39 12.63 -2.90
CA ARG A 58 4.60 12.85 -2.09
C ARG A 58 4.25 13.47 -0.74
N TYR A 59 3.55 14.60 -0.78
CA TYR A 59 3.16 15.33 0.42
C TYR A 59 2.36 14.45 1.38
N ILE A 60 1.40 13.66 0.87
CA ILE A 60 0.59 12.76 1.70
C ILE A 60 1.46 11.69 2.36
N ILE A 61 2.38 11.06 1.61
CA ILE A 61 3.26 10.02 2.14
C ILE A 61 4.16 10.56 3.25
N GLU A 62 4.78 11.72 3.03
CA GLU A 62 5.67 12.36 4.00
C GLU A 62 4.89 12.87 5.23
N HIS A 63 3.81 13.62 5.01
CA HIS A 63 3.02 14.24 6.08
C HIS A 63 2.32 13.21 6.96
N ALA A 64 1.83 12.11 6.37
CA ALA A 64 1.23 11.02 7.12
C ALA A 64 2.27 9.97 7.59
N GLU A 65 3.56 10.20 7.34
CA GLU A 65 4.66 9.31 7.73
C GLU A 65 4.38 7.83 7.38
N LEU A 66 3.90 7.59 6.16
CA LEU A 66 3.44 6.27 5.77
C LEU A 66 4.60 5.28 5.69
N SER A 67 4.49 4.18 6.42
CA SER A 67 5.45 3.08 6.37
C SER A 67 5.04 1.96 5.42
N VAL A 68 3.74 1.84 5.13
CA VAL A 68 3.19 0.86 4.20
C VAL A 68 2.20 1.55 3.25
N VAL A 69 2.32 1.26 1.96
CA VAL A 69 1.37 1.72 0.94
C VAL A 69 0.85 0.53 0.14
N VAL A 70 -0.46 0.34 0.15
CA VAL A 70 -1.17 -0.58 -0.73
C VAL A 70 -1.51 0.17 -2.02
N VAL A 71 -1.22 -0.37 -3.19
CA VAL A 71 -1.32 0.36 -4.46
C VAL A 71 -1.87 -0.51 -5.58
N SER A 72 -2.68 0.09 -6.47
CA SER A 72 -3.08 -0.60 -7.70
C SER A 72 -1.94 -0.66 -8.71
N LYS A 73 -1.91 -1.68 -9.56
CA LYS A 73 -0.88 -1.82 -10.61
C LYS A 73 -0.74 -0.56 -11.49
N GLN A 74 -1.84 0.13 -11.77
CA GLN A 74 -1.86 1.34 -12.60
C GLN A 74 -1.13 2.53 -11.95
N ASN A 75 -1.17 2.63 -10.62
CA ASN A 75 -0.59 3.73 -9.85
C ASN A 75 0.83 3.43 -9.34
N LEU A 76 1.26 2.18 -9.44
CA LEU A 76 2.58 1.73 -9.00
C LEU A 76 3.76 2.51 -9.64
N PRO A 77 3.78 2.82 -10.96
CA PRO A 77 4.88 3.57 -11.56
C PRO A 77 5.04 4.98 -10.95
N THR A 78 3.92 5.67 -10.74
CA THR A 78 3.90 6.98 -10.09
C THR A 78 4.42 6.87 -8.67
N LEU A 79 3.93 5.91 -7.88
CA LEU A 79 4.39 5.69 -6.51
C LEU A 79 5.89 5.41 -6.44
N VAL A 80 6.41 4.53 -7.30
CA VAL A 80 7.84 4.16 -7.36
C VAL A 80 8.70 5.39 -7.67
N LYS A 81 8.27 6.20 -8.65
CA LYS A 81 8.96 7.46 -8.98
C LYS A 81 8.97 8.42 -7.79
N THR A 82 7.83 8.58 -7.11
CA THR A 82 7.71 9.43 -5.92
C THR A 82 8.65 8.96 -4.80
N VAL A 83 8.68 7.67 -4.48
CA VAL A 83 9.51 7.15 -3.36
C VAL A 83 11.00 7.14 -3.63
N GLN A 84 11.44 7.09 -4.89
CA GLN A 84 12.86 7.18 -5.24
C GLN A 84 13.46 8.57 -4.94
N GLY A 85 12.64 9.62 -4.94
CA GLY A 85 13.06 11.00 -4.67
C GLY A 85 12.99 11.44 -3.20
N MET A 86 12.66 10.54 -2.28
CA MET A 86 12.40 10.85 -0.86
C MET A 86 13.43 10.21 0.09
N GLU A 87 13.73 10.86 1.22
CA GLU A 87 14.37 10.22 2.38
C GLU A 87 13.34 9.31 3.05
N ALA A 88 13.24 8.08 2.55
CA ALA A 88 11.98 7.34 2.58
C ALA A 88 11.51 6.82 3.95
N THR A 89 10.25 7.12 4.29
CA THR A 89 9.45 6.49 5.36
C THR A 89 8.82 5.16 4.93
N VAL A 90 8.56 4.98 3.63
CA VAL A 90 7.87 3.79 3.07
C VAL A 90 8.78 2.57 3.05
N LYS A 91 8.50 1.60 3.91
CA LYS A 91 9.22 0.33 4.06
C LYS A 91 8.66 -0.76 3.15
N THR A 92 7.36 -0.73 2.89
CA THR A 92 6.66 -1.81 2.18
C THR A 92 5.64 -1.27 1.21
N ILE A 93 5.68 -1.79 -0.03
CA ILE A 93 4.64 -1.58 -1.04
C ILE A 93 3.91 -2.91 -1.25
N VAL A 94 2.58 -2.87 -1.16
CA VAL A 94 1.69 -4.03 -1.38
C VAL A 94 0.86 -3.75 -2.63
N LEU A 95 0.87 -4.64 -3.62
CA LEU A 95 -0.06 -4.50 -4.74
C LEU A 95 -1.46 -5.03 -4.39
N PHE A 96 -2.48 -4.47 -5.04
CA PHE A 96 -3.82 -5.07 -5.06
C PHE A 96 -3.86 -6.41 -5.80
N GLU A 97 -3.07 -6.54 -6.86
CA GLU A 97 -3.02 -7.72 -7.72
C GLU A 97 -1.69 -8.46 -7.60
N ASP A 98 -1.65 -9.71 -8.06
CA ASP A 98 -0.39 -10.45 -8.15
C ASP A 98 0.59 -9.73 -9.10
N PRO A 99 1.88 -9.68 -8.75
CA PRO A 99 2.88 -9.02 -9.57
C PRO A 99 3.11 -9.81 -10.87
N ASP A 100 2.93 -9.14 -12.01
CA ASP A 100 3.23 -9.67 -13.34
C ASP A 100 4.58 -9.13 -13.85
N SER A 101 5.06 -9.68 -14.98
CA SER A 101 6.28 -9.23 -15.69
C SER A 101 6.31 -7.76 -16.13
N THR A 102 5.20 -7.03 -15.97
CA THR A 102 5.04 -5.61 -16.32
C THR A 102 5.22 -4.66 -15.13
N CYS A 103 5.35 -5.19 -13.90
CA CYS A 103 5.56 -4.37 -12.71
C CYS A 103 6.99 -3.81 -12.71
N PRO A 104 7.19 -2.49 -12.46
CA PRO A 104 8.52 -1.92 -12.32
C PRO A 104 9.28 -2.62 -11.18
N SER A 105 10.55 -2.94 -11.42
CA SER A 105 11.44 -3.51 -10.41
C SER A 105 11.61 -2.53 -9.25
N VAL A 106 11.06 -2.88 -8.09
CA VAL A 106 11.37 -2.22 -6.81
C VAL A 106 12.48 -3.03 -6.16
N ALA A 107 13.48 -2.36 -5.59
CA ALA A 107 14.63 -3.03 -4.99
C ALA A 107 14.22 -4.15 -4.02
N PRO A 108 14.89 -5.32 -4.05
CA PRO A 108 14.57 -6.45 -3.19
C PRO A 108 14.66 -6.04 -1.73
N GLY A 109 13.58 -6.29 -0.97
CA GLY A 109 13.42 -5.88 0.44
C GLY A 109 12.33 -4.81 0.68
N ARG A 110 11.81 -4.17 -0.38
CA ARG A 110 10.74 -3.15 -0.31
C ARG A 110 9.42 -3.58 -0.99
N LEU A 111 9.45 -4.74 -1.65
CA LEU A 111 8.28 -5.38 -2.24
C LEU A 111 7.97 -6.66 -1.44
N SER A 112 6.81 -6.73 -0.80
CA SER A 112 6.28 -7.97 -0.27
C SER A 112 4.92 -8.20 -0.91
N SER A 113 4.78 -9.29 -1.67
CA SER A 113 3.47 -9.79 -2.01
C SER A 113 2.84 -10.31 -0.72
N VAL A 114 1.72 -9.71 -0.32
CA VAL A 114 0.82 -10.36 0.62
C VAL A 114 0.05 -11.35 -0.23
N PRO A 115 0.13 -12.67 0.00
CA PRO A 115 -0.62 -13.62 -0.80
C PRO A 115 -2.10 -13.25 -0.71
N ALA A 116 -2.71 -12.97 -1.87
CA ALA A 116 -4.14 -12.86 -2.01
C ALA A 116 -4.73 -14.25 -1.71
N LEU A 117 -5.02 -14.53 -0.44
CA LEU A 117 -5.83 -15.68 -0.09
C LEU A 117 -7.24 -15.40 -0.61
N VAL A 118 -7.54 -16.06 -1.74
CA VAL A 118 -8.86 -16.20 -2.32
C VAL A 118 -9.86 -16.44 -1.19
N ALA A 119 -10.89 -15.61 -1.17
CA ALA A 119 -12.02 -15.77 -0.29
C ALA A 119 -12.69 -17.12 -0.63
N GLU A 120 -12.54 -18.08 0.27
CA GLU A 120 -13.60 -19.06 0.57
C GLU A 120 -14.32 -18.62 1.85
#